data_AF-A0A367BAI4-F1
#
_entry.id   AF-A0A367BAI4-F1
#
_cell.length_a   1.000
_cell.length_b   1.000
_cell.length_c   1.000
_cell.angle_alpha   90.00
_cell.angle_beta   90.00
_cell.angle_gamma   90.00
#
_symmetry.space_group_name_H-M   'P 1'
#
loop_
_entity.id
_entity.type
_entity.pdbx_description
1 polymer ?
#
loop_
_entity_poly.entity_id
_entity_poly.type
_entity_poly.pdbx_seq_one_letter_code
_entity_poly.pdbx_strand_id
1 'polypeptide(L)'
;MTAARRNWGYTVDPPDGGWIWIPRPDESVAVWAEQVCEDLYVEGAAAVELGEQLRSFATALLQRAPDLGALWIPDPVYGVLATLRSDRYKLTSTLEEIAEAERSRLEPGLAAPEVGLITLPAGPALRVRRVERQPGWLAGDLLVETVRHLVAPPGALDVDGDPTGIELLMSWTVLHEGDEFADMADQAAGLLQITGA
;
A
#
# COMPACT_ATOMS: atom_id res chain seq x y z
N MET A 1 -21.60 -16.75 15.41
CA MET A 1 -21.83 -15.29 15.42
C MET A 1 -20.59 -14.66 16.03
N THR A 2 -19.85 -13.85 15.26
CA THR A 2 -18.69 -13.11 15.78
C THR A 2 -19.20 -11.87 16.51
N ALA A 3 -18.65 -11.58 17.70
CA ALA A 3 -19.02 -10.38 18.46
C ALA A 3 -18.52 -9.11 17.75
N ALA A 4 -19.33 -8.06 17.77
CA ALA A 4 -18.94 -6.74 17.26
C ALA A 4 -17.77 -6.17 18.08
N ARG A 5 -16.80 -5.57 17.40
CA ARG A 5 -15.60 -4.95 17.98
C ARG A 5 -15.48 -3.51 17.51
N ARG A 6 -15.50 -2.58 18.47
CA ARG A 6 -15.33 -1.13 18.22
C ARG A 6 -13.94 -0.62 18.63
N ASN A 7 -13.30 -1.30 19.57
CA ASN A 7 -11.94 -1.00 20.02
C ASN A 7 -10.98 -2.00 19.38
N TRP A 8 -10.56 -1.70 18.16
CA TRP A 8 -9.61 -2.53 17.43
C TRP A 8 -8.60 -1.65 16.69
N GLY A 9 -7.43 -2.23 16.45
CA GLY A 9 -6.39 -1.70 15.59
C GLY A 9 -5.89 -2.78 14.66
N TYR A 10 -4.85 -2.47 13.91
CA TYR A 10 -4.17 -3.45 13.09
C TYR A 10 -2.71 -3.09 12.94
N THR A 11 -1.91 -4.10 12.59
CA THR A 11 -0.51 -3.95 12.23
C THR A 11 -0.26 -4.70 10.93
N VAL A 12 0.75 -4.24 10.19
CA VAL A 12 1.26 -4.92 8.98
C VAL A 12 2.78 -4.84 9.08
N ASP A 13 3.42 -5.98 9.14
CA ASP A 13 4.88 -6.11 9.09
C ASP A 13 5.23 -6.78 7.75
N PRO A 14 5.68 -6.02 6.73
CA PRO A 14 6.02 -6.59 5.44
C PRO A 14 7.19 -7.59 5.52
N PRO A 15 7.24 -8.61 4.64
CA PRO A 15 8.11 -9.79 4.80
C PRO A 15 9.63 -9.58 4.59
N ASP A 16 10.10 -8.38 4.21
CA ASP A 16 11.49 -8.17 3.73
C ASP A 16 12.26 -7.03 4.41
N GLY A 17 13.59 -7.17 4.45
CA GLY A 17 14.53 -6.14 4.88
C GLY A 17 14.81 -5.10 3.78
N GLY A 18 13.83 -4.24 3.51
CA GLY A 18 13.97 -3.13 2.55
C GLY A 18 12.89 -2.06 2.67
N TRP A 19 11.97 -2.22 3.62
CA TRP A 19 10.88 -1.29 3.86
C TRP A 19 11.31 -0.16 4.78
N ILE A 20 11.19 1.07 4.29
CA ILE A 20 11.41 2.29 5.04
C ILE A 20 10.05 2.93 5.30
N TRP A 21 9.62 2.95 6.57
CA TRP A 21 8.40 3.64 6.97
C TRP A 21 8.53 5.14 6.73
N ILE A 22 7.49 5.75 6.16
CA ILE A 22 7.45 7.20 5.95
C ILE A 22 7.42 7.92 7.31
N PRO A 23 7.93 9.16 7.39
CA PRO A 23 7.97 9.87 8.66
C PRO A 23 6.56 10.16 9.16
N ARG A 24 6.41 10.35 10.47
CA ARG A 24 5.14 10.77 11.04
C ARG A 24 4.75 12.17 10.53
N PRO A 25 3.46 12.54 10.51
CA PRO A 25 3.02 13.84 10.00
C PRO A 25 3.64 15.06 10.73
N ASP A 26 4.12 14.88 11.96
CA ASP A 26 4.81 15.90 12.77
C ASP A 26 6.33 15.94 12.57
N GLU A 27 6.89 14.98 11.84
CA GLU A 27 8.33 14.89 11.55
C GLU A 27 8.69 15.62 10.25
N SER A 28 9.92 16.12 10.18
CA SER A 28 10.42 16.80 8.98
C SER A 28 10.79 15.79 7.90
N VAL A 29 10.06 15.81 6.78
CA VAL A 29 10.34 14.97 5.61
C VAL A 29 11.77 15.16 5.08
N ALA A 30 12.31 16.39 5.15
CA ALA A 30 13.67 16.65 4.71
C ALA A 30 14.71 15.97 5.61
N VAL A 31 14.55 16.07 6.93
CA VAL A 31 15.46 15.46 7.91
C VAL A 31 15.37 13.93 7.86
N TRP A 32 14.15 13.39 7.75
CA TRP A 32 13.94 11.95 7.58
C TRP A 32 14.63 11.42 6.31
N ALA A 33 14.51 12.13 5.17
CA ALA A 33 15.14 11.68 3.93
C ALA A 33 16.67 11.68 4.03
N GLU A 34 17.26 12.68 4.71
CA GLU A 34 18.70 12.73 4.99
C GLU A 34 19.13 11.54 5.87
N GLN A 35 18.40 11.26 6.95
CA GLN A 35 18.68 10.13 7.84
C GLN A 35 18.59 8.79 7.12
N VAL A 36 17.59 8.59 6.25
CA VAL A 36 17.47 7.36 5.46
C VAL A 36 18.65 7.21 4.50
N CYS A 37 19.11 8.28 3.85
CA CYS A 37 20.32 8.20 3.01
C CYS A 37 21.57 7.82 3.83
N GLU A 38 21.71 8.36 5.05
CA GLU A 38 22.81 8.03 5.97
C GLU A 38 22.75 6.56 6.42
N ASP A 39 21.57 6.08 6.82
CA ASP A 39 21.35 4.70 7.27
C ASP A 39 21.61 3.67 6.15
N LEU A 40 21.38 4.07 4.91
CA LEU A 40 21.65 3.29 3.71
C LEU A 40 23.08 3.46 3.17
N TYR A 41 23.93 4.22 3.87
CA TYR A 41 25.32 4.52 3.48
C TYR A 41 25.46 5.11 2.06
N VAL A 42 24.50 5.93 1.64
CA VAL A 42 24.51 6.58 0.32
C VAL A 42 25.15 7.96 0.42
N GLU A 43 26.13 8.23 -0.43
CA GLU A 43 26.87 9.49 -0.43
C GLU A 43 26.90 10.17 -1.81
N GLY A 44 27.29 11.45 -1.82
CA GLY A 44 27.52 12.20 -3.07
C GLY A 44 26.25 12.43 -3.90
N ALA A 45 26.37 12.32 -5.23
CA ALA A 45 25.27 12.60 -6.15
C ALA A 45 24.08 11.62 -5.97
N ALA A 46 24.36 10.35 -5.67
CA ALA A 46 23.32 9.35 -5.43
C ALA A 46 22.46 9.68 -4.19
N ALA A 47 23.06 10.26 -3.15
CA ALA A 47 22.33 10.68 -1.95
C ALA A 47 21.37 11.84 -2.23
N VAL A 48 21.75 12.73 -3.15
CA VAL A 48 20.89 13.85 -3.60
C VAL A 48 19.69 13.30 -4.36
N GLU A 49 19.92 12.43 -5.35
CA GLU A 49 18.86 11.82 -6.17
C GLU A 49 17.90 10.97 -5.33
N LEU A 50 18.42 10.09 -4.47
CA LEU A 50 17.60 9.29 -3.57
C LEU A 50 16.84 10.17 -2.58
N GLY A 51 17.50 11.18 -1.99
CA GLY A 51 16.85 12.12 -1.09
C GLY A 51 15.69 12.87 -1.75
N GLU A 52 15.80 13.24 -3.03
CA GLU A 52 14.69 13.84 -3.78
C GLU A 52 13.52 12.87 -3.98
N GLN A 53 13.80 11.62 -4.35
CA GLN A 53 12.77 10.58 -4.48
C GLN A 53 12.05 10.35 -3.15
N LEU A 54 12.81 10.14 -2.06
CA LEU A 54 12.30 9.93 -0.71
C LEU A 54 11.34 11.07 -0.31
N ARG A 55 11.78 12.32 -0.45
CA ARG A 55 10.95 13.50 -0.12
C ARG A 55 9.68 13.56 -0.96
N SER A 56 9.78 13.29 -2.26
CA SER A 56 8.63 13.29 -3.18
C SER A 56 7.60 12.24 -2.77
N PHE A 57 8.01 10.97 -2.63
CA PHE A 57 7.10 9.88 -2.29
C PHE A 57 6.52 10.01 -0.88
N ALA A 58 7.32 10.37 0.12
CA ALA A 58 6.84 10.58 1.48
C ALA A 58 5.83 11.73 1.54
N THR A 59 6.08 12.84 0.85
CA THR A 59 5.11 13.96 0.78
C THR A 59 3.81 13.51 0.10
N ALA A 60 3.89 12.80 -1.02
CA ALA A 60 2.70 12.32 -1.73
C ALA A 60 1.88 11.34 -0.88
N LEU A 61 2.53 10.46 -0.11
CA LEU A 61 1.86 9.54 0.81
C LEU A 61 1.25 10.30 2.00
N LEU A 62 1.98 11.21 2.63
CA LEU A 62 1.48 12.00 3.76
C LEU A 62 0.28 12.89 3.40
N GLN A 63 0.21 13.41 2.17
CA GLN A 63 -0.97 14.15 1.68
C GLN A 63 -2.24 13.29 1.64
N ARG A 64 -2.10 11.96 1.51
CA ARG A 64 -3.21 11.02 1.56
C ARG A 64 -3.56 10.60 2.99
N ALA A 65 -2.74 10.97 3.97
CA ALA A 65 -2.90 10.66 5.39
C ALA A 65 -3.22 9.18 5.71
N PRO A 66 -2.48 8.20 5.15
CA PRO A 66 -2.72 6.80 5.46
C PRO A 66 -2.39 6.51 6.93
N ASP A 67 -3.02 5.49 7.50
CA ASP A 67 -2.66 4.96 8.82
C ASP A 67 -1.20 4.48 8.83
N LEU A 68 -0.76 3.79 7.77
CA LEU A 68 0.63 3.36 7.57
C LEU A 68 1.07 3.62 6.12
N GLY A 69 2.34 3.99 5.94
CA GLY A 69 2.95 4.12 4.63
C GLY A 69 4.43 3.75 4.65
N ALA A 70 4.90 3.06 3.62
CA ALA A 70 6.29 2.65 3.49
C ALA A 70 6.77 2.69 2.04
N LEU A 71 8.08 2.84 1.88
CA LEU A 71 8.80 2.77 0.61
C LEU A 71 9.66 1.52 0.61
N TRP A 72 9.70 0.80 -0.50
CA TRP A 72 10.58 -0.36 -0.65
C TRP A 72 11.83 0.02 -1.44
N ILE A 73 12.98 -0.13 -0.79
CA ILE A 73 14.31 0.22 -1.29
C ILE A 73 15.23 -0.96 -0.93
N PRO A 74 15.28 -2.02 -1.77
CA PRO A 74 16.10 -3.20 -1.47
C PRO A 74 17.59 -2.91 -1.66
N ASP A 75 17.92 -2.06 -2.62
CA ASP A 75 19.26 -1.55 -2.88
C ASP A 75 19.13 -0.05 -3.24
N PRO A 76 19.84 0.84 -2.54
CA PRO A 76 19.75 2.28 -2.79
C PRO A 76 20.14 2.71 -4.22
N VAL A 77 20.90 1.87 -4.95
CA VAL A 77 21.26 2.13 -6.35
C VAL A 77 20.03 2.20 -7.26
N TYR A 78 18.97 1.44 -6.95
CA TYR A 78 17.74 1.43 -7.73
C TYR A 78 16.70 2.45 -7.27
N GLY A 79 16.91 3.09 -6.12
CA GLY A 79 15.97 4.03 -5.54
C GLY A 79 14.68 3.38 -5.04
N VAL A 80 13.58 4.12 -5.07
CA VAL A 80 12.27 3.64 -4.60
C VAL A 80 11.63 2.77 -5.68
N LEU A 81 11.49 1.48 -5.40
CA LEU A 81 10.95 0.52 -6.36
C LEU A 81 9.46 0.21 -6.16
N ALA A 82 8.97 0.30 -4.92
CA ALA A 82 7.55 0.16 -4.62
C ALA A 82 7.13 1.04 -3.45
N THR A 83 5.83 1.28 -3.37
CA THR A 83 5.18 1.94 -2.23
C THR A 83 4.15 1.00 -1.63
N LEU A 84 4.00 1.06 -0.31
CA LEU A 84 2.94 0.38 0.44
C LEU A 84 2.17 1.43 1.23
N ARG A 85 0.85 1.31 1.24
CA ARG A 85 0.01 2.07 2.17
C ARG A 85 -1.07 1.16 2.75
N SER A 86 -1.48 1.45 3.97
CA SER A 86 -2.70 0.89 4.53
C SER A 86 -3.59 1.96 5.13
N ASP A 87 -4.89 1.75 5.04
CA ASP A 87 -5.88 2.63 5.63
C ASP A 87 -7.14 1.85 6.02
N ARG A 88 -7.92 2.40 6.95
CA ARG A 88 -9.26 1.90 7.25
C ARG A 88 -10.19 2.23 6.10
N TYR A 89 -11.00 1.26 5.73
CA TYR A 89 -11.95 1.39 4.63
C TYR A 89 -13.37 1.13 5.12
N LYS A 90 -14.24 2.12 4.99
CA LYS A 90 -15.66 1.95 5.33
C LYS A 90 -16.34 1.05 4.31
N LEU A 91 -16.82 -0.11 4.75
CA LEU A 91 -17.49 -1.10 3.90
C LEU A 91 -18.96 -0.71 3.73
N THR A 92 -19.26 0.07 2.69
CA THR A 92 -20.64 0.45 2.31
C THR A 92 -21.36 -0.63 1.48
N SER A 93 -20.64 -1.66 1.05
CA SER A 93 -21.13 -2.79 0.25
C SER A 93 -20.35 -4.06 0.61
N THR A 94 -20.88 -5.21 0.21
CA THR A 94 -20.22 -6.50 0.41
C THR A 94 -18.96 -6.62 -0.45
N LEU A 95 -18.03 -7.50 -0.07
CA LEU A 95 -16.82 -7.74 -0.86
C LEU A 95 -17.16 -8.27 -2.26
N GLU A 96 -18.24 -9.05 -2.39
CA GLU A 96 -18.76 -9.57 -3.66
C GLU A 96 -19.24 -8.45 -4.58
N GLU A 97 -20.00 -7.48 -4.06
CA GLU A 97 -20.46 -6.32 -4.82
C GLU A 97 -19.29 -5.44 -5.27
N ILE A 98 -18.31 -5.22 -4.39
CA ILE A 98 -17.09 -4.47 -4.72
C ILE A 98 -16.28 -5.23 -5.78
N ALA A 99 -16.16 -6.56 -5.67
CA ALA A 99 -15.45 -7.38 -6.65
C ALA A 99 -16.08 -7.27 -8.04
N GLU A 100 -17.41 -7.29 -8.13
CA GLU A 100 -18.11 -7.14 -9.41
C GLU A 100 -17.90 -5.74 -10.01
N ALA A 101 -17.96 -4.70 -9.19
CA ALA A 101 -17.66 -3.34 -9.61
C ALA A 101 -16.23 -3.23 -10.17
N GLU A 102 -15.24 -3.82 -9.50
CA GLU A 102 -13.85 -3.82 -9.97
C GLU A 102 -13.68 -4.59 -11.28
N ARG A 103 -14.32 -5.76 -11.46
CA ARG A 103 -14.27 -6.50 -12.74
C ARG A 103 -14.82 -5.69 -13.92
N SER A 104 -15.81 -4.84 -13.66
CA SER A 104 -16.43 -3.99 -14.67
C SER A 104 -15.59 -2.75 -15.05
N ARG A 105 -14.54 -2.43 -14.26
CA ARG A 105 -13.66 -1.30 -14.54
C ARG A 105 -12.66 -1.66 -15.64
N LEU A 106 -13.00 -1.28 -16.86
CA LEU A 106 -12.12 -1.39 -18.01
C LEU A 106 -11.51 -0.01 -18.32
N GLU A 107 -10.18 0.05 -18.35
CA GLU A 107 -9.45 1.21 -18.86
C GLU A 107 -9.03 0.98 -20.30
N PRO A 108 -9.32 1.92 -21.23
CA PRO A 108 -8.94 1.77 -22.63
C PRO A 108 -7.44 1.51 -22.80
N GLY A 109 -7.10 0.44 -23.53
CA GLY A 109 -5.71 0.06 -23.83
C GLY A 109 -4.94 -0.56 -22.68
N LEU A 110 -5.59 -0.92 -21.56
CA LEU A 110 -4.99 -1.70 -20.48
C LEU A 110 -5.69 -3.06 -20.36
N ALA A 111 -5.01 -4.01 -19.74
CA ALA A 111 -5.60 -5.31 -19.40
C ALA A 111 -6.72 -5.14 -18.37
N ALA A 112 -7.69 -6.05 -18.38
CA ALA A 112 -8.71 -6.10 -17.34
C ALA A 112 -8.08 -6.40 -15.98
N PRO A 113 -8.63 -5.87 -14.88
CA PRO A 113 -8.13 -6.16 -13.54
C PRO A 113 -8.33 -7.64 -13.18
N GLU A 114 -7.34 -8.22 -12.51
CA GLU A 114 -7.46 -9.54 -11.89
C GLU A 114 -8.11 -9.41 -10.53
N VAL A 115 -9.31 -9.99 -10.36
CA VAL A 115 -10.13 -9.81 -9.16
C VAL A 115 -10.45 -11.14 -8.51
N GLY A 116 -9.97 -11.35 -7.28
CA GLY A 116 -10.16 -12.56 -6.50
C GLY A 116 -10.76 -12.29 -5.12
N LEU A 117 -11.71 -13.13 -4.69
CA LEU A 117 -12.13 -13.22 -3.30
C LEU A 117 -11.28 -14.31 -2.64
N ILE A 118 -10.56 -13.94 -1.59
CA ILE A 118 -9.59 -14.80 -0.89
C ILE A 118 -9.86 -14.79 0.61
N THR A 119 -9.20 -15.70 1.33
CA THR A 119 -9.22 -15.72 2.80
C THR A 119 -7.81 -15.48 3.31
N LEU A 120 -7.66 -14.43 4.13
CA LEU A 120 -6.42 -14.11 4.83
C LEU A 120 -6.55 -14.42 6.32
N PRO A 121 -5.43 -14.52 7.07
CA PRO A 121 -5.48 -14.75 8.51
C PRO A 121 -6.34 -13.71 9.27
N ALA A 122 -6.34 -12.46 8.80
CA ALA A 122 -7.13 -11.38 9.38
C ALA A 122 -8.62 -11.37 9.00
N GLY A 123 -9.04 -12.16 8.00
CA GLY A 123 -10.43 -12.25 7.57
C GLY A 123 -10.60 -12.48 6.05
N PRO A 124 -11.86 -12.57 5.58
CA PRO A 124 -12.17 -12.53 4.16
C PRO A 124 -11.61 -11.26 3.51
N ALA A 125 -11.11 -11.37 2.29
CA ALA A 125 -10.52 -10.25 1.59
C ALA A 125 -10.82 -10.26 0.09
N LEU A 126 -10.89 -9.07 -0.49
CA LEU A 126 -10.88 -8.85 -1.92
C LEU A 126 -9.46 -8.49 -2.36
N ARG A 127 -8.90 -9.26 -3.28
CA ARG A 127 -7.63 -8.99 -3.97
C ARG A 127 -7.90 -8.45 -5.36
N VAL A 128 -7.30 -7.32 -5.70
CA VAL A 128 -7.35 -6.71 -7.04
C VAL A 128 -5.94 -6.41 -7.50
N ARG A 129 -5.51 -7.00 -8.61
CA ARG A 129 -4.28 -6.63 -9.32
C ARG A 129 -4.63 -5.92 -10.61
N ARG A 130 -4.03 -4.75 -10.88
CA ARG A 130 -4.25 -4.03 -12.14
C ARG A 130 -3.13 -3.06 -12.47
N VAL A 131 -3.05 -2.72 -13.75
CA VAL A 131 -2.27 -1.60 -14.26
C VAL A 131 -3.20 -0.39 -14.43
N GLU A 132 -2.74 0.77 -13.99
CA GLU A 132 -3.42 2.06 -14.08
C GLU A 132 -2.52 3.10 -14.74
N ARG A 133 -3.12 4.16 -15.29
CA ARG A 133 -2.41 5.37 -15.69
C ARG A 133 -2.42 6.39 -14.55
N GLN A 134 -1.24 6.82 -14.14
CA GLN A 134 -1.08 7.91 -13.17
C GLN A 134 -0.36 9.10 -13.81
N PRO A 135 -0.65 10.35 -13.40
CA PRO A 135 0.07 11.52 -13.90
C PRO A 135 1.58 11.38 -13.61
N GLY A 136 2.41 11.37 -14.65
CA GLY A 136 3.87 11.31 -14.51
C GLY A 136 4.48 12.67 -14.17
N TRP A 137 5.64 12.65 -13.51
CA TRP A 137 6.31 13.88 -13.05
C TRP A 137 7.00 14.71 -14.15
N LEU A 138 7.37 14.10 -15.28
CA LEU A 138 8.13 14.74 -16.38
C LEU A 138 7.38 14.81 -17.72
N ALA A 139 6.05 14.80 -17.67
CA ALA A 139 5.08 14.76 -18.78
C ALA A 139 4.78 13.36 -19.34
N GLY A 140 3.48 13.08 -19.47
CA GLY A 140 2.93 11.79 -19.90
C GLY A 140 2.30 11.01 -18.74
N ASP A 141 1.44 10.05 -19.10
CA ASP A 141 0.91 9.09 -18.14
C ASP A 141 1.99 8.04 -17.82
N LEU A 142 2.22 7.79 -16.54
CA LEU A 142 3.02 6.69 -16.04
C LEU A 142 2.13 5.48 -15.85
N LEU A 143 2.57 4.32 -16.36
CA LEU A 143 1.92 3.06 -16.03
C LEU A 143 2.39 2.62 -14.64
N VAL A 144 1.41 2.42 -13.76
CA VAL A 144 1.63 1.94 -12.40
C VAL A 144 0.84 0.65 -12.25
N GLU A 145 1.52 -0.40 -11.80
CA GLU A 145 0.84 -1.63 -11.41
C GLU A 145 0.58 -1.60 -9.91
N THR A 146 -0.57 -2.16 -9.52
CA THR A 146 -1.06 -2.13 -8.17
C THR A 146 -1.62 -3.48 -7.76
N VAL A 147 -1.41 -3.83 -6.49
CA VAL A 147 -2.13 -4.92 -5.82
C VAL A 147 -2.80 -4.35 -4.57
N ARG A 148 -4.12 -4.45 -4.56
CA ARG A 148 -5.00 -4.01 -3.47
C ARG A 148 -5.58 -5.22 -2.76
N HIS A 149 -5.44 -5.24 -1.45
CA HIS A 149 -6.17 -6.14 -0.56
C HIS A 149 -7.14 -5.33 0.29
N LEU A 150 -8.43 -5.53 0.09
CA LEU A 150 -9.48 -5.02 0.98
C LEU A 150 -9.90 -6.15 1.92
N VAL A 151 -9.37 -6.15 3.13
CA VAL A 151 -9.66 -7.13 4.17
C VAL A 151 -10.88 -6.69 4.96
N ALA A 152 -11.81 -7.59 5.25
CA ALA A 152 -12.98 -7.35 6.08
C ALA A 152 -12.89 -8.17 7.39
N PRO A 153 -12.23 -7.64 8.44
CA PRO A 153 -12.08 -8.37 9.69
C PRO A 153 -13.44 -8.69 10.32
N PRO A 154 -13.67 -9.94 10.77
CA PRO A 154 -14.95 -10.34 11.32
C PRO A 154 -15.39 -9.48 12.52
N GLY A 155 -16.50 -8.76 12.36
CA GLY A 155 -17.10 -7.94 13.42
C GLY A 155 -16.43 -6.59 13.68
N ALA A 156 -15.46 -6.17 12.86
CA ALA A 156 -14.82 -4.85 12.97
C ALA A 156 -15.80 -3.74 12.55
N LEU A 157 -16.04 -2.82 13.49
CA LEU A 157 -16.88 -1.63 13.30
C LEU A 157 -16.07 -0.37 13.58
N ASP A 158 -16.39 0.74 12.91
CA ASP A 158 -15.86 2.06 13.27
C ASP A 158 -16.57 2.63 14.52
N VAL A 159 -16.22 3.88 14.86
CA VAL A 159 -16.78 4.62 16.00
C VAL A 159 -18.28 4.87 15.87
N ASP A 160 -18.80 4.93 14.64
CA ASP A 160 -20.22 5.13 14.34
C ASP A 160 -20.99 3.80 14.30
N GLY A 161 -20.28 2.67 14.37
CA GLY A 161 -20.84 1.33 14.35
C GLY A 161 -20.98 0.73 12.95
N ASP A 162 -20.35 1.33 11.94
CA ASP A 162 -20.40 0.86 10.57
C ASP A 162 -19.30 -0.18 10.28
N PRO A 163 -19.59 -1.21 9.46
CA PRO A 163 -18.60 -2.21 9.06
C PRO A 163 -17.36 -1.55 8.44
N THR A 164 -16.19 -1.93 8.97
CA THR A 164 -14.92 -1.32 8.56
C THR A 164 -13.91 -2.41 8.22
N GLY A 165 -13.34 -2.29 7.04
CA GLY A 165 -12.23 -3.10 6.54
C GLY A 165 -10.90 -2.37 6.64
N ILE A 166 -9.86 -3.03 6.13
CA ILE A 166 -8.52 -2.47 5.98
C ILE A 166 -8.16 -2.61 4.50
N GLU A 167 -7.85 -1.49 3.86
CA GLU A 167 -7.26 -1.46 2.53
C GLU A 167 -5.74 -1.47 2.68
N LEU A 168 -5.08 -2.48 2.11
CA LEU A 168 -3.64 -2.50 1.88
C LEU A 168 -3.42 -2.35 0.37
N LEU A 169 -2.64 -1.36 -0.04
CA LEU A 169 -2.31 -1.11 -1.44
C LEU A 169 -0.80 -1.06 -1.61
N MET A 170 -0.29 -1.91 -2.49
CA MET A 170 1.08 -1.84 -2.99
C MET A 170 1.09 -1.33 -4.43
N SER A 171 2.07 -0.51 -4.80
CA SER A 171 2.17 0.07 -6.14
C SER A 171 3.62 0.21 -6.60
N TRP A 172 3.89 -0.09 -7.87
CA TRP A 172 5.22 -0.03 -8.50
C TRP A 172 5.12 0.35 -9.99
N THR A 173 6.26 0.71 -10.58
CA THR A 173 6.36 1.16 -11.98
C THR A 173 7.20 0.22 -12.85
N VAL A 174 7.96 -0.69 -12.24
CA VAL A 174 8.81 -1.68 -12.92
C VAL A 174 7.96 -2.89 -13.33
N LEU A 175 7.22 -2.75 -14.44
CA LEU A 175 6.18 -3.72 -14.83
C LEU A 175 6.70 -5.13 -15.18
N HIS A 176 7.98 -5.28 -15.52
CA HIS A 176 8.54 -6.58 -15.90
C HIS A 176 8.85 -7.49 -14.69
N GLU A 177 8.88 -6.93 -13.47
CA GLU A 177 9.04 -7.64 -12.21
C GLU A 177 7.70 -7.79 -11.47
N GLY A 178 6.57 -7.54 -12.15
CA GLY A 178 5.26 -7.41 -11.50
C GLY A 178 4.81 -8.63 -10.68
N ASP A 179 5.26 -9.84 -11.03
CA ASP A 179 4.92 -11.05 -10.27
C ASP A 179 5.63 -11.08 -8.90
N GLU A 180 6.87 -10.63 -8.82
CA GLU A 180 7.61 -10.56 -7.54
C GLU A 180 6.99 -9.54 -6.60
N PHE A 181 6.62 -8.37 -7.11
CA PHE A 181 5.89 -7.36 -6.34
C PHE A 181 4.49 -7.81 -5.94
N ALA A 182 3.80 -8.56 -6.80
CA ALA A 182 2.49 -9.12 -6.47
C ALA A 182 2.60 -10.17 -5.34
N ASP A 183 3.60 -11.05 -5.39
CA ASP A 183 3.88 -12.01 -4.32
C ASP A 183 4.25 -11.29 -3.01
N MET A 184 5.05 -10.23 -3.07
CA MET A 184 5.38 -9.41 -1.89
C MET A 184 4.13 -8.72 -1.30
N ALA A 185 3.22 -8.23 -2.14
CA ALA A 185 1.95 -7.66 -1.70
C ALA A 185 1.04 -8.72 -1.03
N ASP A 186 0.99 -9.93 -1.58
CA ASP A 186 0.21 -11.04 -1.04
C ASP A 186 0.77 -11.50 0.32
N GLN A 187 2.10 -11.57 0.45
CA GLN A 187 2.76 -11.87 1.73
C GLN A 187 2.51 -10.79 2.78
N ALA A 188 2.64 -9.50 2.42
CA ALA A 188 2.34 -8.39 3.34
C ALA A 188 0.89 -8.43 3.83
N ALA A 189 -0.07 -8.74 2.93
CA ALA A 189 -1.47 -8.92 3.31
C ALA A 189 -1.68 -10.15 4.22
N GLY A 190 -0.94 -11.23 4.00
CA GLY A 190 -0.93 -12.41 4.85
C GLY A 190 -0.38 -12.17 6.26
N LEU A 191 0.45 -11.14 6.43
CA LEU A 191 1.03 -10.74 7.73
C LEU A 191 0.19 -9.67 8.46
N LEU A 192 -0.94 -9.25 7.90
CA LEU A 192 -1.85 -8.33 8.55
C LEU A 192 -2.43 -8.98 9.82
N GLN A 193 -2.34 -8.26 10.94
CA GLN A 193 -2.88 -8.71 12.23
C GLN A 193 -3.88 -7.70 12.77
N ILE A 194 -4.99 -8.20 13.30
CA ILE A 194 -5.98 -7.40 14.02
C ILE A 194 -5.59 -7.36 15.49
N THR A 195 -5.44 -6.16 16.03
CA THR A 195 -5.04 -5.93 17.43
C THR A 195 -6.22 -5.36 18.23
N GLY A 196 -6.22 -5.60 19.54
CA GLY A 196 -7.28 -5.14 20.44
C GLY A 196 -8.53 -6.03 20.46
N ALA A 197 -9.13 -6.13 21.66
CA ALA A 197 -10.41 -6.77 21.95
C ALA A 197 -11.24 -5.87 22.85
#